data_AF-A0A543FNN0-F1
#
_entry.id   AF-A0A543FNN0-F1
#
_cell.length_a   1.000
_cell.length_b   1.000
_cell.length_c   1.000
_cell.angle_alpha   90.00
_cell.angle_beta   90.00
_cell.angle_gamma   90.00
#
_symmetry.space_group_name_H-M   'P 1'
#
loop_
_entity.id
_entity.type
_entity.pdbx_description
1 polymer ?
#
loop_
_entity_poly.entity_id
_entity_poly.type
_entity_poly.pdbx_seq_one_letter_code
_entity_poly.pdbx_strand_id
1 'polypeptide(L)' 'MQFGKLVDKAWEDKTAAEILKAPPSALEGLTERHDEALKTLGIKTVGDLGKWKYAGRAAALVALAELDK' A
#
# COMPACT_ATOMS: atom_id res chain seq x y z
N MET A 1 15.53 -7.44 -9.25
CA MET A 1 14.07 -7.65 -9.12
C MET A 1 13.42 -6.34 -9.54
N GLN A 2 12.48 -6.37 -10.48
CA GLN A 2 11.72 -5.19 -10.91
C GLN A 2 10.32 -5.30 -10.32
N PHE A 3 9.83 -4.23 -9.71
CA PHE A 3 8.55 -4.24 -8.99
C PHE A 3 7.32 -4.16 -9.91
N GLY A 4 7.52 -3.88 -11.21
CA GLY A 4 6.48 -3.92 -12.24
C GLY A 4 5.20 -3.21 -11.79
N LYS A 5 4.05 -3.86 -11.99
CA LYS A 5 2.72 -3.29 -11.70
C LYS A 5 2.37 -3.08 -10.21
N LEU A 6 3.33 -3.27 -9.31
CA LEU A 6 3.12 -2.98 -7.88
C LEU A 6 3.34 -1.50 -7.59
N VAL A 7 4.14 -0.82 -8.40
CA VAL A 7 4.59 0.55 -8.15
C VAL A 7 4.44 1.40 -9.40
N ASP A 8 4.32 2.71 -9.22
CA ASP A 8 4.39 3.65 -10.32
C ASP A 8 5.74 3.50 -11.05
N LYS A 9 5.75 3.81 -12.35
CA LYS A 9 6.91 3.65 -13.23
C LYS A 9 8.18 4.32 -12.68
N ALA A 10 8.05 5.43 -11.94
CA ALA A 10 9.19 6.11 -11.30
C ALA A 10 9.89 5.29 -10.19
N TRP A 11 9.28 4.21 -9.72
CA TRP A 11 9.74 3.39 -8.59
C TRP A 11 10.17 1.97 -8.96
N GLU A 12 10.00 1.54 -10.23
CA GLU A 12 10.28 0.16 -10.66
C GLU A 12 11.73 -0.31 -10.43
N ASP A 13 12.69 0.63 -10.51
CA ASP A 13 14.13 0.37 -10.35
C ASP A 13 14.62 0.60 -8.90
N LYS A 14 13.73 0.96 -7.98
CA LYS A 14 14.07 1.19 -6.57
C LYS A 14 14.11 -0.11 -5.79
N THR A 15 14.84 -0.14 -4.69
CA THR A 15 14.81 -1.27 -3.77
C THR A 15 13.51 -1.28 -2.96
N ALA A 16 13.11 -2.45 -2.45
CA ALA A 16 11.96 -2.54 -1.54
C ALA A 16 12.11 -1.60 -0.32
N ALA A 17 13.32 -1.46 0.21
CA ALA A 17 13.58 -0.58 1.36
C ALA A 17 13.37 0.91 1.03
N GLU A 18 13.64 1.33 -0.20
CA GLU A 18 13.32 2.68 -0.68
C GLU A 18 11.82 2.85 -0.89
N ILE A 19 11.16 1.89 -1.54
CA ILE A 19 9.71 1.91 -1.78
C ILE A 19 8.93 1.97 -0.46
N LEU A 20 9.34 1.22 0.56
CA LEU A 20 8.68 1.23 1.87
C LEU A 20 8.74 2.60 2.57
N LYS A 21 9.68 3.47 2.20
CA LYS A 21 9.80 4.84 2.72
C LYS A 21 9.09 5.88 1.83
N ALA A 22 8.67 5.47 0.63
CA ALA A 22 7.95 6.30 -0.33
C ALA A 22 6.53 6.60 0.15
N PRO A 23 5.90 7.69 -0.32
CA PRO A 23 4.48 7.95 -0.09
C PRO A 23 3.60 6.88 -0.77
N PRO A 24 2.33 6.69 -0.33
CA PRO A 24 1.41 5.74 -0.96
C PRO A 24 1.25 5.90 -2.48
N SER A 25 1.34 7.12 -3.02
CA SER A 25 1.34 7.42 -4.47
C SER A 25 2.48 6.79 -5.26
N ALA A 26 3.48 6.21 -4.59
CA ALA A 26 4.48 5.34 -5.23
C ALA A 26 3.90 3.99 -5.70
N LEU A 27 2.72 3.60 -5.22
CA LEU A 27 2.00 2.43 -5.71
C LEU A 27 1.24 2.79 -6.99
N GLU A 28 1.20 1.85 -7.94
CA GLU A 28 0.47 2.06 -9.19
C GLU A 28 -1.02 2.34 -8.90
N GLY A 29 -1.58 3.35 -9.56
CA GLY A 29 -2.99 3.74 -9.43
C GLY A 29 -3.31 4.69 -8.27
N LEU A 30 -2.34 5.06 -7.44
CA LEU A 30 -2.48 6.11 -6.43
C LEU A 30 -1.92 7.45 -6.92
N THR A 31 -2.39 8.53 -6.30
CA THR A 31 -2.00 9.92 -6.63
C THR A 31 -1.77 10.70 -5.35
N GLU A 32 -1.15 11.88 -5.43
CA GLU A 32 -0.88 12.73 -4.26
C GLU A 32 -2.13 13.07 -3.44
N ARG A 33 -3.32 13.11 -4.07
CA ARG A 33 -4.59 13.30 -3.35
C ARG A 33 -4.89 12.16 -2.37
N HIS A 34 -4.50 10.94 -2.73
CA HIS A 34 -4.67 9.77 -1.88
C HIS A 34 -3.68 9.81 -0.70
N ASP A 35 -2.47 10.34 -0.90
CA ASP A 35 -1.49 10.52 0.17
C ASP A 35 -2.07 11.42 1.27
N GLU A 36 -2.65 12.56 0.90
CA GLU A 36 -3.26 13.47 1.87
C GLU A 36 -4.46 12.85 2.58
N ALA A 37 -5.28 12.07 1.89
CA ALA A 37 -6.38 11.32 2.51
C ALA A 37 -5.85 10.29 3.53
N LEU A 38 -4.85 9.49 3.14
CA LEU A 38 -4.26 8.43 3.97
C LEU A 38 -3.50 9.00 5.18
N LYS A 39 -2.90 10.18 5.04
CA LYS A 39 -2.22 10.89 6.12
C LYS A 39 -3.15 11.24 7.28
N THR A 40 -4.44 11.48 7.02
CA THR A 40 -5.46 11.67 8.08
C THR A 40 -5.64 10.42 8.95
N LEU A 41 -5.33 9.25 8.40
CA LEU A 41 -5.37 7.95 9.08
C LEU A 41 -4.01 7.55 9.68
N GLY A 42 -3.03 8.46 9.66
CA GLY A 42 -1.67 8.23 10.15
C GLY A 42 -0.76 7.46 9.19
N ILE A 43 -1.18 7.24 7.94
CA ILE A 43 -0.41 6.51 6.92
C ILE A 43 0.34 7.52 6.06
N LYS A 44 1.67 7.53 6.13
CA LYS A 44 2.51 8.49 5.39
C LYS A 44 3.37 7.81 4.34
N THR A 45 3.60 6.52 4.49
CA THR A 45 4.46 5.73 3.61
C THR A 45 3.80 4.43 3.16
N VAL A 46 4.30 3.84 2.08
CA VAL A 46 3.93 2.47 1.67
C VAL A 46 4.15 1.48 2.81
N GLY A 47 5.22 1.66 3.61
CA GLY A 47 5.48 0.85 4.79
C GLY A 47 4.41 0.99 5.89
N ASP A 48 3.89 2.19 6.11
CA ASP A 48 2.79 2.41 7.05
C ASP A 48 1.51 1.73 6.55
N LEU A 49 1.21 1.86 5.26
CA LEU A 49 0.05 1.24 4.62
C LEU A 49 0.12 -0.29 4.73
N GLY A 50 1.28 -0.89 4.41
CA GLY A 50 1.49 -2.33 4.48
C GLY A 50 1.43 -2.90 5.90
N LYS A 51 1.65 -2.08 6.94
CA LYS A 51 1.53 -2.46 8.36
C LYS A 51 0.20 -2.06 8.98
N TRP A 52 -0.72 -1.50 8.19
CA TRP A 52 -1.95 -0.92 8.73
C TRP A 52 -2.92 -2.01 9.17
N LYS A 53 -3.18 -2.07 10.49
CA LYS A 53 -4.00 -3.11 11.12
C LYS A 53 -5.40 -3.28 10.51
N TYR A 54 -6.00 -2.20 10.00
CA TYR A 54 -7.35 -2.23 9.44
C TYR A 54 -7.38 -2.90 8.05
N ALA A 55 -6.37 -2.66 7.21
CA ALA A 55 -6.23 -3.38 5.95
C ALA A 55 -6.02 -4.88 6.20
N GLY A 56 -5.17 -5.25 7.16
CA GLY A 56 -4.97 -6.65 7.55
C GLY A 56 -6.24 -7.32 8.07
N ARG A 57 -7.03 -6.63 8.91
CA ARG A 57 -8.33 -7.12 9.38
C ARG A 57 -9.34 -7.30 8.24
N ALA A 58 -9.41 -6.34 7.32
CA ALA A 58 -10.30 -6.44 6.16
C ALA A 58 -9.93 -7.63 5.27
N ALA A 59 -8.65 -7.82 4.98
CA ALA A 59 -8.17 -8.99 4.23
C ALA A 59 -8.50 -10.32 4.92
N ALA A 60 -8.36 -10.39 6.25
CA ALA A 60 -8.75 -11.56 7.02
C ALA A 60 -10.25 -11.84 6.95
N LEU A 61 -11.10 -10.81 7.00
CA LEU A 61 -12.55 -10.97 6.85
C LEU A 61 -12.93 -11.47 5.44
N VAL A 62 -12.25 -10.98 4.39
CA VAL A 62 -12.46 -11.49 3.02
C VAL A 62 -12.15 -12.98 2.93
N ALA A 63 -11.03 -13.43 3.52
CA ALA A 63 -10.68 -14.85 3.55
C ALA A 63 -11.66 -15.69 4.38
N LEU A 64 -12.19 -15.15 5.47
CA LEU A 64 -13.17 -15.85 6.32
C LEU A 64 -14.54 -15.95 5.65
N ALA A 65 -14.94 -14.97 4.83
CA ALA A 65 -16.23 -14.96 4.14
C ALA A 65 -16.40 -16.16 3.18
N GLU A 66 -15.30 -16.75 2.68
CA GLU A 66 -15.35 -17.99 1.89
C GLU A 66 -15.77 -19.22 2.71
N LEU A 67 -15.70 -19.13 4.04
CA LEU A 67 -16.07 -20.19 4.98
C LEU A 67 -17.46 -20.00 5.60
N ASP A 68 -18.03 -18.79 5.48
CA ASP A 68 -19.40 -18.53 5.87
C ASP A 68 -20.34 -19.30 4.92
N LYS A 69 -21.09 -20.25 5.47
CA LYS A 69 -22.11 -21.03 4.76
C LYS A 69 -23.47 -20.37 4.83
#